data_AF-A0A7Y3EHV2-F1
#
_entry.id   AF-A0A7Y3EHV2-F1
#
_cell.length_a   1.000
_cell.length_b   1.000
_cell.length_c   1.000
_cell.angle_alpha   90.00
_cell.angle_beta   90.00
_cell.angle_gamma   90.00
#
_symmetry.space_group_name_H-M   'P 1'
#
loop_
_entity.id
_entity.type
_entity.pdbx_description
1 polymer ?
#
loop_
_entity_poly.entity_id
_entity_poly.type
_entity_poly.pdbx_seq_one_letter_code
_entity_poly.pdbx_strand_id
1 'polypeptide(L)' 'FTKPDIRKKGLASQVLLALESWAYELGYERCVLETGKRQPEAIALYENRGYSRIPNYGPYQGVDNSVCFEKTLKPISE' A
#
# COMPACT_ATOMS: atom_id res chain seq x y z
N PHE A 1 -7.01 8.13 1.71
CA PHE A 1 -6.72 9.43 2.37
C PHE A 1 -7.27 9.41 3.79
N THR A 2 -6.55 10.00 4.75
CA THR A 2 -7.01 10.13 6.14
C THR A 2 -6.79 11.57 6.57
N LYS A 3 -7.86 12.22 7.08
CA LYS A 3 -7.79 13.62 7.53
C LYS A 3 -6.71 13.77 8.63
N PRO A 4 -5.88 14.82 8.62
CA PRO A 4 -4.74 14.97 9.53
C PRO A 4 -5.07 14.77 11.02
N ASP A 5 -6.20 15.33 11.44
CA ASP A 5 -6.77 15.33 12.80
C ASP A 5 -7.19 13.95 13.32
N ILE A 6 -7.29 12.94 12.45
CA ILE A 6 -7.63 11.56 12.81
C ILE A 6 -6.59 10.53 12.36
N ARG A 7 -5.38 10.98 11.97
CA ARG A 7 -4.26 10.08 11.65
C ARG A 7 -3.77 9.33 12.89
N LYS A 8 -2.96 8.29 12.66
CA LYS A 8 -2.35 7.43 13.70
C LYS A 8 -3.34 6.63 14.56
N LYS A 9 -4.62 6.57 14.18
CA LYS A 9 -5.66 5.74 14.81
C LYS A 9 -5.88 4.39 14.13
N GLY A 10 -4.95 3.96 13.25
CA GLY A 10 -5.06 2.68 12.53
C GLY A 10 -6.06 2.64 11.36
N LEU A 11 -6.83 3.71 11.12
CA LEU A 11 -7.89 3.72 10.09
C LEU A 11 -7.39 3.37 8.68
N ALA A 12 -6.26 3.94 8.24
CA ALA A 12 -5.68 3.63 6.94
C ALA A 12 -5.24 2.16 6.83
N SER A 13 -4.76 1.58 7.94
CA SER A 13 -4.41 0.16 7.97
C SER A 13 -5.64 -0.74 7.88
N GLN A 14 -6.74 -0.38 8.53
CA GLN A 14 -7.98 -1.16 8.46
C GLN A 14 -8.55 -1.18 7.05
N VAL A 15 -8.58 -0.02 6.38
CA VAL A 15 -9.01 0.07 4.98
C VAL A 15 -8.09 -0.74 4.07
N LEU A 16 -6.76 -0.63 4.25
CA LEU A 16 -5.79 -1.39 3.45
C LEU A 16 -5.98 -2.91 3.62
N LEU A 17 -6.15 -3.39 4.85
CA LEU A 17 -6.36 -4.81 5.14
C LEU A 17 -7.67 -5.33 4.50
N ALA A 18 -8.75 -4.56 4.57
CA ALA A 18 -10.01 -4.94 3.94
C ALA A 18 -9.88 -5.07 2.42
N LEU A 19 -9.17 -4.14 1.78
CA LEU A 19 -8.88 -4.19 0.34
C LEU A 19 -8.00 -5.40 -0.02
N GLU A 20 -7.00 -5.71 0.80
CA GLU A 20 -6.15 -6.89 0.63
C GLU A 20 -6.96 -8.19 0.75
N SER A 21 -7.91 -8.27 1.69
CA SER A 21 -8.81 -9.41 1.85
C SER A 21 -9.63 -9.63 0.59
N TRP A 22 -10.29 -8.58 0.10
CA TRP A 22 -11.11 -8.68 -1.11
C TRP A 22 -10.27 -9.04 -2.33
N ALA A 23 -9.08 -8.46 -2.48
CA ALA A 23 -8.19 -8.80 -3.57
C ALA A 23 -7.80 -10.30 -3.53
N TYR A 24 -7.49 -10.82 -2.35
CA TYR A 24 -7.19 -12.25 -2.19
C TYR A 24 -8.41 -13.13 -2.51
N GLU A 25 -9.60 -12.79 -1.99
CA GLU A 25 -10.86 -13.50 -2.24
C GLU A 25 -11.24 -13.53 -3.73
N LEU A 26 -10.88 -12.49 -4.48
CA LEU A 26 -11.07 -12.40 -5.93
C LEU A 26 -9.99 -13.16 -6.73
N GLY A 27 -9.02 -13.80 -6.07
CA GLY A 27 -7.98 -14.60 -6.70
C GLY A 27 -6.77 -13.80 -7.17
N TYR A 28 -6.58 -12.55 -6.71
CA TYR A 28 -5.35 -11.80 -6.99
C TYR A 28 -4.19 -12.31 -6.12
N GLU A 29 -3.01 -12.41 -6.72
CA GLU A 29 -1.80 -12.91 -6.04
C GLU A 29 -1.01 -11.81 -5.33
N ARG A 30 -1.16 -10.56 -5.75
CA ARG A 30 -0.40 -9.42 -5.20
C ARG A 30 -1.12 -8.09 -5.36
N CYS A 31 -0.88 -7.17 -4.43
CA CYS A 31 -1.22 -5.76 -4.56
C CYS A 31 -0.01 -4.98 -5.03
N VAL A 32 -0.23 -3.99 -5.90
CA VAL A 32 0.79 -3.05 -6.38
C VAL A 32 0.25 -1.65 -6.24
N LEU A 33 1.08 -0.71 -5.77
CA LEU A 33 0.66 0.68 -5.54
C LEU A 33 1.81 1.66 -5.79
N GLU A 34 1.44 2.92 -5.92
CA GLU A 34 2.36 4.05 -5.99
C GLU A 34 2.02 5.07 -4.90
N THR A 35 3.05 5.76 -4.40
CA THR A 35 2.91 6.98 -3.61
C THR A 35 4.05 7.94 -3.89
N GLY A 36 3.80 9.24 -3.70
CA GLY A 36 4.83 10.26 -3.85
C GLY A 36 5.83 10.27 -2.69
N LYS A 37 7.11 10.55 -2.96
CA LYS A 37 8.19 10.69 -1.96
C LYS A 37 7.87 11.69 -0.84
N ARG A 38 6.99 12.67 -1.11
CA ARG A 38 6.52 13.68 -0.14
C ARG A 38 5.41 13.19 0.81
N GLN A 39 5.04 11.90 0.76
CA GLN A 39 4.01 11.30 1.62
C GLN A 39 4.65 10.28 2.59
N PRO A 40 5.47 10.74 3.56
CA PRO A 40 6.23 9.83 4.43
C PRO A 40 5.33 8.92 5.28
N GLU A 41 4.13 9.38 5.68
CA GLU A 41 3.20 8.54 6.44
C GLU A 41 2.60 7.40 5.60
N ALA A 42 2.44 7.61 4.29
CA ALA A 42 1.97 6.56 3.38
C ALA A 42 3.08 5.52 3.16
N ILE A 43 4.30 5.98 2.90
CA ILE A 43 5.49 5.11 2.77
C ILE A 43 5.64 4.23 4.02
N ALA A 44 5.63 4.84 5.20
CA ALA A 44 5.75 4.11 6.46
C ALA A 44 4.58 3.12 6.68
N LEU A 45 3.36 3.47 6.28
CA LEU A 45 2.21 2.56 6.35
C LEU A 45 2.46 1.30 5.51
N TYR A 46 2.89 1.45 4.26
CA TYR A 46 3.11 0.32 3.36
C TYR A 46 4.27 -0.56 3.83
N GLU A 47 5.40 0.03 4.21
CA GLU A 47 6.55 -0.71 4.75
C GLU A 47 6.16 -1.50 6.01
N ASN A 48 5.43 -0.89 6.95
CA ASN A 48 4.93 -1.57 8.15
C ASN A 48 3.90 -2.67 7.86
N ARG A 49 3.24 -2.63 6.68
CA ARG A 49 2.25 -3.63 6.26
C ARG A 49 2.84 -4.73 5.37
N GLY A 50 4.17 -4.77 5.25
CA GLY A 50 4.89 -5.81 4.53
C GLY A 50 4.94 -5.60 3.03
N TYR A 51 4.74 -4.37 2.56
CA TYR A 51 5.03 -4.04 1.18
C TYR A 51 6.53 -3.83 0.97
N SER A 52 7.04 -4.38 -0.12
CA SER A 52 8.41 -4.21 -0.58
C SER A 52 8.45 -3.15 -1.67
N ARG A 53 9.49 -2.31 -1.65
CA ARG A 53 9.74 -1.35 -2.73
C ARG A 53 10.09 -2.09 -4.01
N ILE A 54 9.55 -1.61 -5.14
CA ILE A 54 9.84 -2.12 -6.48
C ILE A 54 10.23 -0.98 -7.41
N PRO A 55 10.82 -1.27 -8.59
CA PRO A 55 10.94 -0.27 -9.64
C PRO A 55 9.57 0.35 -9.96
N ASN A 56 9.56 1.66 -10.27
CA ASN A 56 8.32 2.32 -10.63
C ASN A 56 7.71 1.65 -11.87
N TYR A 57 6.40 1.36 -11.81
CA TYR A 57 5.70 0.61 -12.85
C TYR A 57 4.75 1.48 -13.66
N GLY A 58 4.41 1.00 -14.86
CA GLY A 58 3.42 1.64 -15.73
C GLY A 58 3.68 3.14 -15.93
N PRO A 59 2.70 4.02 -15.66
CA PRO A 59 2.82 5.46 -15.89
C PRO A 59 3.85 6.16 -14.99
N TYR A 60 4.37 5.47 -13.96
CA TYR A 60 5.32 6.03 -13.00
C TYR A 60 6.79 5.71 -13.35
N GLN A 61 7.03 4.94 -14.41
CA GLN A 61 8.39 4.66 -14.90
C GLN A 61 9.15 5.97 -15.15
N GLY A 62 10.35 6.10 -14.59
CA GLY A 62 11.18 7.31 -14.70
C GLY A 62 10.66 8.52 -13.92
N VAL A 63 9.56 8.42 -13.17
CA VAL A 63 9.05 9.53 -12.36
C VAL A 63 9.81 9.58 -11.04
N ASP A 64 10.77 10.50 -10.94
CA ASP A 64 11.66 10.62 -9.78
C ASP A 64 10.94 10.84 -8.45
N ASN A 65 9.77 11.46 -8.45
CA ASN A 65 9.02 11.75 -7.22
C ASN A 65 8.08 10.60 -6.81
N SER A 66 7.99 9.53 -7.58
CA SER A 66 7.16 8.36 -7.29
C SER A 66 7.95 7.26 -6.58
N VAL A 67 7.27 6.54 -5.70
CA VAL A 67 7.76 5.35 -5.01
C VAL A 67 6.70 4.26 -5.17
N CYS A 68 7.06 3.19 -5.87
CA CYS A 68 6.18 2.05 -6.06
C CYS A 68 6.50 0.90 -5.10
N PHE A 69 5.45 0.16 -4.75
CA PHE A 69 5.51 -0.95 -3.83
C PHE A 69 4.69 -2.13 -4.35
N GLU A 70 5.05 -3.33 -3.90
CA GLU A 70 4.20 -4.52 -4.05
C GLU A 70 4.14 -5.34 -2.76
N LYS A 71 3.09 -6.15 -2.64
CA LYS A 71 2.93 -7.14 -1.58
C LYS A 71 2.23 -8.37 -2.14
N THR A 72 2.83 -9.54 -1.97
CA THR A 72 2.16 -10.82 -2.22
C THR A 72 1.04 -11.00 -1.21
N LEU A 73 -0.16 -11.29 -1.72
CA LEU A 73 -1.33 -11.56 -0.91
C LEU A 73 -1.28 -12.99 -0.35
N LYS A 74 -1.79 -13.12 0.86
CA LYS A 74 -1.91 -14.39 1.57
C LYS A 74 -3.31 -14.45 2.19
N PRO A 75 -3.84 -15.65 2.43
CA PRO A 75 -5.07 -15.77 3.21
C PRO A 75 -4.85 -15.08 4.56
N ILE A 76 -5.73 -14.14 4.89
CA ILE A 76 -5.68 -13.47 6.19
C ILE A 76 -6.08 -14.52 7.22
N SER A 77 -5.14 -14.90 8.07
CA SER A 77 -5.42 -15.74 9.24
C SER A 77 -6.18 -14.91 10.27
N GLU A 78 -7.27 -15.44 10.81
CA GLU A 78 -8.05 -14.86 11.92
C GLU A 78 -7.20 -14.69 13.19
#